data_AF-A0A7J6PPG6-F1
#
_entry.id   AF-A0A7J6PPG6-F1
#
_cell.length_a   1.000
_cell.length_b   1.000
_cell.length_c   1.000
_cell.angle_alpha   90.00
_cell.angle_beta   90.00
_cell.angle_gamma   90.00
#
_symmetry.space_group_name_H-M   'P 1'
#
loop_
_entity.id
_entity.type
_entity.pdbx_description
1 polymer ?
#
loop_
_entity_poly.entity_id
_entity_poly.type
_entity_poly.pdbx_seq_one_letter_code
_entity_poly.pdbx_strand_id
1 'polypeptide(L)'
;MYQFGAKGQRPVESIVKVVLDMLKQHPNQEFTDSQIERTTRERIIGQPAVVGMLQNNPKIDYDPTTRRYKFRPHYDLRDKQQLLQLLHSRPTLMVDPNLLESYPGIDEDIS
;
A
#
# COMPACT_ATOMS: atom_id res chain seq x y z
N MET A 1 -19.97 -7.82 -15.42
CA MET A 1 -21.01 -8.24 -14.47
C MET A 1 -20.60 -7.73 -13.09
N TYR A 2 -21.21 -6.65 -12.59
CA TYR A 2 -20.95 -6.14 -11.25
C TYR A 2 -22.15 -6.49 -10.37
N GLN A 3 -21.92 -7.34 -9.35
CA GLN A 3 -22.96 -7.76 -8.43
C GLN A 3 -23.32 -6.61 -7.49
N PHE A 4 -24.63 -6.40 -7.35
CA PHE A 4 -25.26 -5.46 -6.45
C PHE A 4 -24.82 -5.70 -5.01
N GLY A 5 -24.12 -4.74 -4.41
CA GLY A 5 -23.88 -4.71 -2.97
C GLY A 5 -25.20 -4.48 -2.22
N ALA A 6 -25.50 -5.35 -1.26
CA ALA A 6 -26.62 -5.21 -0.35
C ALA A 6 -26.58 -3.83 0.35
N LYS A 7 -27.75 -3.19 0.45
CA LYS A 7 -27.96 -1.87 1.09
C LYS A 7 -27.14 -1.74 2.38
N GLY A 8 -26.09 -0.92 2.35
CA GLY A 8 -25.30 -0.54 3.53
C GLY A 8 -23.82 -0.95 3.52
N GLN A 9 -23.36 -1.79 2.60
CA GLN A 9 -21.92 -2.10 2.45
C GLN A 9 -21.26 -1.28 1.35
N ARG A 10 -20.10 -0.70 1.65
CA ARG A 10 -19.22 -0.09 0.64
C ARG A 10 -18.81 -1.15 -0.39
N PRO A 11 -18.63 -0.78 -1.67
CA PRO A 11 -18.08 -1.68 -2.67
C PRO A 11 -16.72 -2.25 -2.24
N VAL A 12 -16.45 -3.49 -2.61
CA VAL A 12 -15.21 -4.20 -2.26
C VAL A 12 -13.98 -3.40 -2.66
N GLU A 13 -13.98 -2.83 -3.87
CA GLU A 13 -12.90 -2.02 -4.42
C GLU A 13 -12.65 -0.75 -3.59
N SER A 14 -13.72 -0.16 -3.06
CA SER A 14 -13.61 1.02 -2.20
C SER A 14 -12.96 0.67 -0.86
N ILE A 15 -13.30 -0.49 -0.28
CA ILE A 15 -12.69 -0.97 0.96
C ILE A 15 -11.20 -1.25 0.72
N VAL A 16 -10.86 -1.94 -0.37
CA VAL A 16 -9.46 -2.24 -0.74
C VAL A 16 -8.64 -0.96 -0.88
N LYS A 17 -9.21 0.09 -1.52
CA LYS A 17 -8.55 1.39 -1.65
C LYS A 17 -8.27 2.04 -0.30
N VAL A 18 -9.25 2.06 0.61
CA VAL A 18 -9.09 2.63 1.97
C VAL A 18 -7.98 1.91 2.74
N VAL A 19 -7.95 0.58 2.66
CA VAL A 19 -6.89 -0.21 3.32
C VAL A 19 -5.53 0.07 2.70
N LEU A 20 -5.43 0.14 1.37
CA LEU A 20 -4.17 0.46 0.68
C LEU A 20 -3.66 1.85 1.05
N ASP A 21 -4.53 2.86 1.08
CA ASP A 21 -4.16 4.22 1.48
C ASP A 21 -3.66 4.25 2.94
N MET A 22 -4.25 3.47 3.84
CA MET A 22 -3.79 3.33 5.22
C MET A 22 -2.40 2.68 5.31
N LEU A 23 -2.17 1.57 4.59
CA LEU A 23 -0.86 0.91 4.55
C LEU A 23 0.22 1.85 3.97
N LYS A 24 -0.13 2.63 2.94
CA LYS A 24 0.76 3.61 2.33
C LYS A 24 1.19 4.72 3.29
N GLN A 25 0.33 5.12 4.23
CA GLN A 25 0.67 6.08 5.30
C GLN A 25 1.64 5.49 6.33
N HIS A 26 1.78 4.17 6.39
CA HIS A 26 2.63 3.46 7.34
C HIS A 26 3.50 2.38 6.65
N PRO A 27 4.38 2.77 5.71
CA PRO A 27 5.06 1.82 4.81
C PRO A 27 6.00 0.84 5.53
N ASN A 28 6.45 1.18 6.75
CA ASN A 28 7.32 0.35 7.57
C ASN A 28 6.58 -0.51 8.61
N GLN A 29 5.25 -0.41 8.67
CA GLN A 29 4.45 -1.14 9.66
C GLN A 29 3.67 -2.28 9.00
N GLU A 30 3.42 -3.31 9.80
CA GLU A 30 2.66 -4.49 9.40
C GLU A 30 1.37 -4.58 10.21
N PHE A 31 0.26 -4.84 9.54
CA PHE A 31 -1.07 -4.85 10.17
C PHE A 31 -1.72 -6.22 10.04
N THR A 32 -2.41 -6.66 11.08
CA THR A 32 -3.35 -7.79 11.02
C THR A 32 -4.73 -7.32 10.55
N ASP A 33 -5.60 -8.25 10.18
CA ASP A 33 -6.99 -7.92 9.79
C ASP A 33 -7.68 -7.04 10.85
N SER A 34 -7.57 -7.42 12.13
CA SER A 34 -8.18 -6.69 13.25
C SER A 34 -7.61 -5.28 13.43
N GLN A 35 -6.32 -5.07 13.16
CA GLN A 35 -5.72 -3.73 13.21
C GLN A 35 -6.21 -2.88 12.05
N ILE A 36 -6.32 -3.45 10.85
CA ILE A 36 -6.88 -2.77 9.69
C ILE A 36 -8.32 -2.33 9.96
N GLU A 37 -9.19 -3.22 10.48
CA GLU A 37 -10.58 -2.87 10.79
C GLU A 37 -10.68 -1.74 11.82
N ARG A 38 -9.83 -1.77 12.85
CA ARG A 38 -9.81 -0.72 13.90
C ARG A 38 -9.39 0.63 13.34
N THR A 39 -8.37 0.66 12.49
CA THR A 39 -7.83 1.91 11.93
C THR A 39 -8.75 2.48 10.87
N THR A 40 -9.26 1.65 9.96
CA THR A 40 -10.06 2.10 8.81
C THR A 40 -11.56 2.19 9.11
N ARG A 41 -12.02 1.52 10.17
CA ARG A 41 -13.44 1.28 10.48
C ARG A 41 -14.18 0.49 9.38
N GLU A 42 -13.45 -0.08 8.43
CA GLU A 42 -13.98 -0.98 7.43
C GLU A 42 -13.98 -2.40 7.96
N ARG A 43 -15.06 -3.14 7.68
CA ARG A 43 -15.08 -4.57 7.98
C ARG A 43 -14.34 -5.32 6.87
N ILE A 44 -13.36 -6.14 7.20
CA ILE A 44 -12.68 -7.04 6.24
C ILE A 44 -12.74 -8.50 6.69
N ILE A 45 -12.86 -8.75 8.00
CA ILE A 45 -13.01 -10.08 8.58
C ILE A 45 -14.38 -10.64 8.17
N GLY A 46 -14.34 -11.83 7.58
CA GLY A 46 -15.52 -12.48 7.01
C GLY A 46 -15.93 -11.94 5.62
N GLN A 47 -15.10 -11.10 4.99
CA GLN A 47 -15.28 -10.67 3.60
C GLN A 47 -14.22 -11.29 2.68
N PRO A 48 -14.41 -12.53 2.21
CA PRO A 48 -13.38 -13.25 1.44
C PRO A 48 -13.00 -12.54 0.13
N ALA A 49 -13.93 -11.80 -0.48
CA ALA A 49 -13.64 -10.99 -1.67
C ALA A 49 -12.65 -9.85 -1.38
N VAL A 50 -12.81 -9.14 -0.25
CA VAL A 50 -11.89 -8.07 0.17
C VAL A 50 -10.53 -8.65 0.50
N VAL A 51 -10.49 -9.70 1.33
CA VAL A 51 -9.25 -10.38 1.72
C VAL A 51 -8.50 -10.89 0.49
N GLY A 52 -9.20 -11.55 -0.44
CA GLY A 52 -8.62 -12.02 -1.68
C GLY A 52 -8.03 -10.89 -2.54
N MET A 53 -8.71 -9.74 -2.66
CA MET A 53 -8.17 -8.59 -3.39
C MET A 53 -6.96 -7.96 -2.70
N LEU A 54 -6.93 -7.90 -1.37
CA LEU A 54 -5.78 -7.38 -0.62
C LEU A 54 -4.55 -8.29 -0.77
N GLN A 55 -4.73 -9.61 -0.64
CA GLN A 55 -3.65 -10.59 -0.76
C GLN A 55 -3.06 -10.67 -2.17
N ASN A 56 -3.85 -10.39 -3.20
CA ASN A 56 -3.40 -10.37 -4.60
C ASN A 56 -3.00 -8.98 -5.08
N ASN A 57 -3.00 -7.96 -4.22
CA ASN A 57 -2.65 -6.60 -4.62
C ASN A 57 -1.12 -6.47 -4.78
N PRO A 58 -0.61 -6.05 -5.96
CA PRO A 58 0.84 -5.95 -6.18
C PRO A 58 1.53 -4.91 -5.29
N LYS A 59 0.79 -3.94 -4.74
CA LYS A 59 1.27 -2.92 -3.78
C LYS A 59 1.20 -3.37 -2.32
N ILE A 60 0.85 -4.63 -2.05
CA ILE A 60 0.74 -5.16 -0.69
C ILE A 60 1.60 -6.43 -0.59
N ASP A 61 2.48 -6.45 0.40
CA ASP A 61 3.13 -7.66 0.89
C ASP A 61 2.21 -8.33 1.91
N TYR A 62 1.81 -9.57 1.65
CA TYR A 62 1.04 -10.37 2.59
C TYR A 62 1.84 -11.61 3.01
N ASP A 63 2.05 -11.77 4.32
CA ASP A 63 2.65 -12.97 4.89
C ASP A 63 1.54 -13.94 5.35
N PRO A 64 1.37 -15.10 4.70
CA PRO A 64 0.34 -16.07 5.07
C PRO A 64 0.59 -16.76 6.41
N THR A 65 1.84 -16.78 6.90
CA THR A 65 2.23 -17.41 8.16
C THR A 65 1.78 -16.54 9.34
N THR A 66 2.05 -15.24 9.26
CA THR A 66 1.72 -14.28 10.32
C THR A 66 0.38 -13.57 10.10
N ARG A 67 -0.22 -13.71 8.91
CA ARG A 67 -1.46 -13.04 8.46
C ARG A 67 -1.35 -11.51 8.60
N ARG A 68 -0.25 -10.97 8.10
CA ARG A 68 0.06 -9.55 8.15
C ARG A 68 0.18 -8.95 6.77
N TYR A 69 -0.28 -7.71 6.66
CA TYR A 69 -0.23 -6.90 5.45
C TYR A 69 0.74 -5.75 5.66
N LYS A 70 1.58 -5.49 4.68
CA LYS A 70 2.51 -4.36 4.62
C LYS A 70 2.42 -3.70 3.26
N PHE A 71 2.60 -2.39 3.19
CA PHE A 71 2.72 -1.72 1.90
C PHE A 71 4.02 -2.15 1.20
N ARG A 72 3.90 -2.51 -0.09
CA ARG A 72 5.03 -2.76 -0.97
C ARG A 72 5.27 -1.53 -1.84
N PRO A 73 6.26 -0.67 -1.52
CA PRO A 73 6.59 0.47 -2.37
C PRO A 73 7.18 0.00 -3.71
N HIS A 74 7.08 0.84 -4.74
CA HIS A 74 7.63 0.52 -6.06
C HIS A 74 9.16 0.47 -6.05
N TYR A 75 9.77 1.36 -5.26
CA TYR A 75 11.17 1.38 -4.92
C TYR A 75 11.34 1.17 -3.41
N ASP A 76 12.16 0.19 -2.99
CA ASP A 76 12.54 -0.03 -1.60
C ASP A 76 13.70 0.90 -1.22
N LEU A 77 13.42 2.20 -1.17
CA LEU A 77 14.39 3.23 -0.79
C LEU A 77 14.32 3.48 0.71
N ARG A 78 15.41 3.20 1.42
CA ARG A 78 15.46 3.30 2.89
C ARG A 78 16.20 4.53 3.40
N ASP A 79 17.01 5.16 2.54
CA ASP A 79 17.84 6.31 2.90
C ASP A 79 18.23 7.13 1.66
N LYS A 80 18.78 8.32 1.91
CA LYS A 80 19.24 9.26 0.89
C LYS A 80 20.35 8.70 -0.01
N GLN A 81 21.23 7.85 0.52
CA GLN A 81 22.32 7.27 -0.30
C GLN A 81 21.76 6.30 -1.34
N GLN A 82 20.75 5.52 -0.99
CA GLN A 82 20.07 4.62 -1.92
C GLN A 82 19.31 5.39 -3.00
N LEU A 83 18.67 6.51 -2.65
CA LEU A 83 18.06 7.42 -3.62
C LEU A 83 19.10 7.97 -4.60
N LEU A 84 20.23 8.50 -4.09
CA LEU A 84 21.30 9.05 -4.93
C LEU A 84 21.93 7.98 -5.85
N GLN A 85 22.15 6.76 -5.35
CA GLN A 85 22.63 5.65 -6.18
C GLN A 85 21.62 5.28 -7.27
N LEU A 86 20.32 5.26 -6.95
CA LEU A 86 19.28 4.97 -7.92
C LEU A 86 19.22 6.06 -9.01
N LEU A 87 19.26 7.34 -8.63
CA LEU A 87 19.30 8.48 -9.55
C LEU A 87 20.57 8.50 -10.41
N HIS A 88 21.73 8.19 -9.82
CA HIS A 88 23.00 8.10 -10.56
C HIS A 88 23.01 6.94 -11.58
N SER A 89 22.43 5.80 -11.22
CA SER A 89 22.34 4.65 -12.12
C SER A 89 21.29 4.81 -13.21
N ARG A 90 20.27 5.67 -12.99
CA ARG A 90 19.14 5.89 -13.88
C ARG A 90 18.69 7.36 -13.84
N PRO A 91 19.44 8.28 -14.48
CA PRO A 91 19.17 9.72 -14.41
C PRO A 91 17.80 10.14 -14.97
N THR A 92 17.17 9.31 -15.80
CA THR A 92 15.80 9.52 -16.30
C THR A 92 14.70 9.33 -15.25
N LEU A 93 15.01 8.77 -14.07
CA LEU A 93 14.03 8.54 -12.98
C LEU A 93 13.62 9.81 -12.23
N MET A 94 14.28 10.96 -12.44
CA MET A 94 13.87 12.24 -11.87
C MET A 94 12.42 12.65 -12.22
N VAL A 95 11.81 11.99 -13.22
CA VAL A 95 10.44 12.26 -13.69
C VAL A 95 9.47 11.10 -13.35
N ASP A 96 9.91 10.07 -12.63
CA ASP A 96 9.06 8.91 -12.32
C ASP A 96 8.12 9.20 -11.12
N PRO A 97 6.79 9.25 -11.32
CA PRO A 97 5.83 9.47 -10.23
C PRO A 97 5.85 8.36 -9.17
N ASN A 98 6.33 7.16 -9.46
CA ASN A 98 6.50 6.10 -8.47
C ASN A 98 7.72 6.34 -7.57
N LEU A 99 8.73 7.09 -8.04
CA LEU A 99 9.88 7.48 -7.23
C LEU A 99 9.47 8.49 -6.16
N LEU A 100 8.63 9.46 -6.54
CA LEU A 100 7.96 10.40 -5.64
C LEU A 100 7.06 9.68 -4.60
N GLU A 101 6.36 8.60 -4.98
CA GLU A 101 5.58 7.79 -4.02
C GLU A 101 6.45 7.02 -3.02
N SER A 102 7.68 6.66 -3.39
CA SER A 102 8.54 5.76 -2.61
C SER A 102 9.40 6.47 -1.56
N TYR A 103 9.68 7.76 -1.70
CA TYR A 103 10.53 8.52 -0.77
C TYR A 103 9.89 9.84 -0.32
N PRO A 104 9.21 9.87 0.83
CA PRO A 104 8.66 11.10 1.40
C PRO A 104 9.82 12.04 1.77
N GLY A 105 9.92 13.20 1.11
CA GLY A 105 11.00 14.19 1.32
C GLY A 105 11.93 14.39 0.12
N ILE A 106 11.65 13.74 -1.01
CA ILE A 106 12.49 13.85 -2.22
C ILE A 106 12.71 15.31 -2.63
N ASP A 107 11.66 16.15 -2.70
CA ASP A 107 11.78 17.55 -3.14
C ASP A 107 12.78 18.39 -2.31
N GLU A 108 12.89 18.15 -1.00
CA GLU A 108 13.87 18.82 -0.14
C GLU A 108 15.30 18.30 -0.35
N ASP A 109 15.45 17.04 -0.76
CA ASP A 109 16.75 16.36 -0.88
C ASP A 109 17.40 16.47 -2.26
N ILE A 110 16.62 16.76 -3.32
CA ILE A 110 17.11 17.03 -4.69
C ILE A 110 17.25 18.53 -5.03
N SER A 111 16.91 19.45 -4.12
CA SER A 111 17.14 20.90 -4.28
C SER A 111 18.59 21.32 -4.02
#